data_AF-A0A8S3JFP4-F1
#
_entry.id   AF-A0A8S3JFP4-F1
#
_cell.length_a   1.000
_cell.length_b   1.000
_cell.length_c   1.000
_cell.angle_alpha   90.00
_cell.angle_beta   90.00
_cell.angle_gamma   90.00
#
_symmetry.space_group_name_H-M   'P 1'
#
loop_
_entity.id
_entity.type
_entity.pdbx_description
1 polymer ?
#
loop_
_entity_poly.entity_id
_entity_poly.type
_entity_poly.pdbx_seq_one_letter_code
_entity_poly.pdbx_strand_id
1 'polypeptide(L)'
;MKTIQVRLHLGSADDPIESIQKYEEEFFRNSKLFRDGVFKATQTTTRNLSFAVSDCFWKMVKESVEQQSDTFKATRFNLETEWKNSFPKIREQDRDELYEKARGEILDEVVNLSQIPSRQWEENLSKHLWSTMCNFVFNDVFVTASQAGSVG
;
A
#
# COMPACT_ATOMS: atom_id res chain seq x y z
N MET A 1 -35.91 -41.28 17.64
CA MET A 1 -34.60 -40.96 17.06
C MET A 1 -33.54 -41.22 18.11
N LYS A 2 -32.73 -42.27 17.98
CA LYS A 2 -31.66 -42.58 18.93
C LYS A 2 -30.43 -41.75 18.53
N THR A 3 -30.14 -40.72 19.31
CA THR A 3 -28.90 -39.96 19.23
C THR A 3 -27.75 -40.91 19.56
N ILE A 4 -26.93 -41.24 18.57
CA ILE A 4 -25.67 -41.96 18.79
C ILE A 4 -24.71 -40.92 19.40
N GLN A 5 -24.78 -40.81 20.73
CA GLN A 5 -23.80 -40.14 21.57
C GLN A 5 -22.51 -40.97 21.52
N VAL A 6 -21.62 -40.66 20.58
CA VAL A 6 -20.21 -41.09 20.70
C VAL A 6 -19.57 -40.19 21.74
N ARG A 7 -19.75 -40.56 23.02
CA ARG A 7 -19.02 -39.95 24.13
C ARG A 7 -17.59 -40.46 24.05
N LEU A 8 -16.71 -39.68 23.42
CA LEU A 8 -15.27 -39.86 23.51
C LEU A 8 -14.88 -39.60 24.97
N HIS A 9 -14.77 -40.67 25.74
CA HIS A 9 -14.27 -40.65 27.11
C HIS A 9 -12.74 -40.59 27.10
N LEU A 10 -12.11 -39.50 26.68
CA LEU A 10 -10.68 -39.23 26.95
C LEU A 10 -10.35 -37.74 26.80
N GLY A 11 -9.83 -37.16 27.90
CA GLY A 11 -8.99 -35.96 27.92
C GLY A 11 -9.61 -34.74 28.59
N SER A 12 -8.95 -34.22 29.61
CA SER A 12 -9.24 -32.88 30.15
C SER A 12 -8.89 -31.84 29.09
N ALA A 13 -9.37 -30.60 29.22
CA ALA A 13 -8.99 -29.51 28.31
C ALA A 13 -7.47 -29.21 28.31
N ASP A 14 -6.73 -29.75 29.29
CA ASP A 14 -5.30 -29.54 29.52
C ASP A 14 -4.39 -30.67 28.96
N ASP A 15 -4.94 -31.62 28.21
CA ASP A 15 -4.13 -32.70 27.66
C ASP A 15 -3.09 -32.16 26.64
N PRO A 16 -1.80 -32.53 26.77
CA PRO A 16 -0.77 -32.05 25.86
C PRO A 16 -0.99 -32.57 24.43
N ILE A 17 -0.63 -31.78 23.42
CA ILE A 17 -0.82 -32.13 21.99
C ILE A 17 -0.19 -33.49 21.65
N GLU A 18 0.94 -33.84 22.28
CA GLU A 18 1.59 -35.13 22.08
C GLU A 18 0.77 -36.34 22.56
N SER A 19 0.02 -36.21 23.67
CA SER A 19 -0.83 -37.30 24.14
C SER A 19 -2.03 -37.50 23.21
N ILE A 20 -2.58 -36.40 22.71
CA ILE A 20 -3.68 -36.41 21.74
C ILE A 20 -3.23 -37.06 20.42
N GLN A 21 -2.04 -36.72 19.93
CA GLN A 21 -1.46 -37.34 18.72
C GLN A 21 -1.25 -38.85 18.90
N LYS A 22 -0.65 -39.28 20.02
CA LYS A 22 -0.45 -40.71 20.30
C LYS A 22 -1.78 -41.46 20.40
N TYR A 23 -2.77 -40.87 21.06
CA TYR A 23 -4.11 -41.45 21.16
C TYR A 23 -4.77 -41.57 19.79
N GLU A 24 -4.69 -40.53 18.96
CA GLU A 24 -5.20 -40.53 17.58
C GLU A 24 -4.58 -41.67 16.76
N GLU A 25 -3.25 -41.83 16.81
CA GLU A 25 -2.53 -42.91 16.12
C GLU A 25 -2.95 -44.30 16.60
N GLU A 26 -3.06 -44.50 17.92
CA GLU A 26 -3.49 -45.78 18.50
C GLU A 26 -4.96 -46.10 18.18
N PHE A 27 -5.83 -45.10 18.22
CA PHE A 27 -7.24 -45.25 17.87
C PHE A 27 -7.41 -45.70 16.42
N PHE A 28 -6.77 -45.01 15.47
CA PHE A 28 -6.87 -45.38 14.05
C PHE A 28 -6.21 -46.72 13.74
N ARG A 29 -5.08 -47.05 14.39
CA ARG A 29 -4.41 -48.35 14.22
C ARG A 29 -5.25 -49.54 14.71
N ASN A 30 -6.02 -49.35 15.79
CA ASN A 30 -6.82 -50.41 16.39
C ASN A 30 -8.30 -50.40 15.95
N SER A 31 -8.73 -49.42 15.17
CA SER A 31 -10.13 -49.26 14.77
C SER A 31 -10.55 -50.29 13.72
N LYS A 32 -11.77 -50.83 13.89
CA LYS A 32 -12.41 -51.72 12.89
C LYS A 32 -12.61 -51.03 11.54
N LEU A 33 -12.71 -49.70 11.52
CA LEU A 33 -12.84 -48.90 10.29
C LEU A 33 -11.66 -49.08 9.32
N PHE A 34 -10.47 -49.35 9.86
CA PHE A 34 -9.26 -49.65 9.09
C PHE A 34 -9.16 -51.12 8.70
N ARG A 35 -9.52 -52.02 9.62
CA ARG A 35 -9.49 -53.48 9.37
C ARG A 35 -10.53 -53.92 8.34
N ASP A 36 -11.68 -53.27 8.30
CA ASP A 36 -12.76 -53.55 7.35
C ASP A 36 -12.54 -52.83 5.99
N GLY A 37 -11.42 -52.12 5.83
CA GLY A 37 -11.04 -51.47 4.56
C GLY A 37 -11.91 -50.27 4.15
N VAL A 38 -12.73 -49.75 5.06
CA VAL A 38 -13.68 -48.66 4.79
C VAL A 38 -12.97 -47.32 4.57
N PHE A 39 -11.82 -47.10 5.23
CA PHE A 39 -10.98 -45.91 5.05
C PHE A 39 -9.53 -46.25 4.73
N LYS A 40 -8.91 -45.45 3.86
CA LYS A 40 -7.46 -45.53 3.59
C LYS A 40 -6.68 -44.79 4.66
N ALA A 41 -5.48 -45.28 4.97
CA ALA A 41 -4.60 -44.67 5.95
C ALA A 41 -4.22 -43.21 5.66
N THR A 42 -4.21 -42.85 4.39
CA THR A 42 -3.92 -41.49 3.91
C THR A 42 -5.08 -40.52 4.14
N GLN A 43 -6.29 -41.00 4.45
CA GLN A 43 -7.49 -40.21 4.66
C GLN A 43 -7.81 -39.98 6.14
N THR A 44 -7.02 -40.57 7.04
CA THR A 44 -7.17 -40.46 8.50
C THR A 44 -6.01 -39.67 9.10
N THR A 45 -6.13 -39.31 10.38
CA THR A 45 -5.12 -38.56 11.14
C THR A 45 -5.05 -37.08 10.78
N THR A 46 -4.95 -36.24 11.81
CA THR A 46 -4.82 -34.79 11.72
C THR A 46 -3.55 -34.39 10.95
N ARG A 47 -2.47 -35.18 11.08
CA ARG A 47 -1.24 -35.02 10.30
C ARG A 47 -1.49 -35.08 8.79
N ASN A 48 -2.20 -36.08 8.28
CA ASN A 48 -2.45 -36.20 6.84
C ASN A 48 -3.36 -35.07 6.33
N LEU A 49 -4.35 -34.67 7.14
CA LEU A 49 -5.16 -33.50 6.86
C LEU A 49 -4.31 -32.23 6.77
N SER A 50 -3.39 -32.01 7.72
CA SER A 50 -2.51 -30.83 7.71
C SER A 50 -1.63 -30.76 6.47
N PHE A 51 -1.14 -31.89 5.97
CA PHE A 51 -0.38 -31.95 4.71
C PHE A 51 -1.27 -31.61 3.52
N ALA A 52 -2.44 -32.26 3.40
CA ALA A 52 -3.37 -32.00 2.30
C ALA A 52 -3.86 -30.54 2.27
N VAL A 53 -4.12 -29.94 3.44
CA VAL A 53 -4.49 -28.53 3.56
C VAL A 53 -3.34 -27.63 3.16
N SER A 54 -2.11 -27.93 3.58
CA SER A 54 -0.93 -27.14 3.22
C SER A 54 -0.68 -27.14 1.71
N ASP A 55 -0.77 -28.31 1.07
CA ASP A 55 -0.60 -28.44 -0.38
C ASP A 55 -1.70 -27.68 -1.15
N CYS A 56 -2.95 -27.82 -0.71
CA CYS A 56 -4.08 -27.09 -1.30
C CYS A 56 -3.93 -25.58 -1.14
N PHE A 57 -3.54 -25.13 0.06
CA PHE A 57 -3.30 -23.72 0.36
C PHE A 57 -2.26 -23.14 -0.58
N TRP A 58 -1.08 -23.75 -0.71
CA TRP A 58 -0.02 -23.23 -1.56
C TRP A 58 -0.37 -23.26 -3.03
N LYS A 59 -1.14 -24.26 -3.49
CA LYS A 59 -1.67 -24.29 -4.85
C LYS A 59 -2.60 -23.09 -5.10
N MET A 60 -3.56 -22.85 -4.20
CA MET A 60 -4.47 -21.71 -4.32
C MET A 60 -3.74 -20.36 -4.25
N VAL A 61 -2.75 -20.22 -3.36
CA VAL A 61 -1.93 -19.00 -3.27
C VAL A 61 -1.19 -18.76 -4.58
N LYS A 62 -0.55 -19.79 -5.14
CA LYS A 62 0.16 -19.65 -6.41
C LYS A 62 -0.79 -19.22 -7.54
N GLU A 63 -1.91 -19.91 -7.69
CA GLU A 63 -2.92 -19.59 -8.71
C GLU A 63 -3.46 -18.16 -8.53
N SER A 64 -3.73 -17.75 -7.28
CA SER A 64 -4.22 -16.40 -6.98
C SER A 64 -3.20 -15.31 -7.29
N VAL A 65 -1.92 -15.51 -6.94
CA VAL A 65 -0.84 -14.56 -7.23
C VAL A 65 -0.62 -14.42 -8.74
N GLU A 66 -0.64 -15.53 -9.48
CA GLU A 66 -0.54 -15.51 -10.94
C GLU A 66 -1.68 -14.71 -11.58
N GLN A 67 -2.93 -14.98 -11.15
CA GLN A 67 -4.10 -14.25 -11.63
C GLN A 67 -4.06 -12.75 -11.29
N GLN A 68 -3.62 -12.39 -10.08
CA GLN A 68 -3.45 -10.99 -9.68
C GLN A 68 -2.36 -10.30 -10.51
N SER A 69 -1.21 -10.96 -10.71
CA SER A 69 -0.14 -10.47 -11.57
C SER A 69 -0.65 -10.16 -12.98
N ASP A 70 -1.41 -11.07 -13.59
CA ASP A 70 -1.93 -10.87 -14.95
C ASP A 70 -2.98 -9.76 -15.01
N THR A 71 -3.80 -9.60 -13.96
CA THR A 71 -4.71 -8.47 -13.83
C THR A 71 -3.94 -7.15 -13.78
N PHE A 72 -2.87 -7.06 -12.99
CA PHE A 72 -2.02 -5.86 -12.94
C PHE A 72 -1.35 -5.56 -14.28
N LYS A 73 -0.87 -6.58 -14.99
CA LYS A 73 -0.29 -6.41 -16.34
C LYS A 73 -1.32 -5.86 -17.32
N ALA A 74 -2.56 -6.38 -17.29
CA ALA A 74 -3.64 -5.89 -18.15
C ALA A 74 -4.01 -4.44 -17.81
N THR A 75 -4.16 -4.09 -16.53
CA THR A 75 -4.43 -2.72 -16.10
C THR A 75 -3.31 -1.77 -16.55
N ARG A 76 -2.05 -2.15 -16.35
CA ARG A 76 -0.90 -1.35 -16.79
C ARG A 76 -0.93 -1.12 -18.30
N PHE A 77 -1.14 -2.17 -19.09
CA PHE A 77 -1.20 -2.04 -20.55
C PHE A 77 -2.33 -1.11 -21.02
N ASN A 78 -3.49 -1.20 -20.38
CA ASN A 78 -4.62 -0.31 -20.69
C ASN A 78 -4.27 1.15 -20.39
N LEU A 79 -3.67 1.42 -19.22
CA LEU A 79 -3.25 2.77 -18.84
C LEU A 79 -2.15 3.32 -19.77
N GLU A 80 -1.16 2.51 -20.16
CA GLU A 80 -0.14 2.89 -21.14
C GLU A 80 -0.78 3.21 -22.50
N THR A 81 -1.80 2.45 -22.90
CA THR A 81 -2.55 2.70 -24.14
C THR A 81 -3.35 4.00 -24.07
N GLU A 82 -4.07 4.24 -22.97
CA GLU A 82 -4.80 5.48 -22.72
C GLU A 82 -3.87 6.70 -22.71
N TRP A 83 -2.70 6.57 -22.11
CA TRP A 83 -1.67 7.59 -22.10
C TRP A 83 -1.18 7.92 -23.51
N LYS A 84 -0.81 6.90 -24.30
CA LYS A 84 -0.39 7.09 -25.70
C LYS A 84 -1.47 7.76 -26.56
N ASN A 85 -2.73 7.42 -26.34
CA ASN A 85 -3.86 8.04 -27.05
C ASN A 85 -4.07 9.50 -26.65
N SER A 86 -3.89 9.83 -25.37
CA SER A 86 -4.09 11.18 -24.85
C SER A 86 -2.92 12.13 -25.18
N PHE A 87 -1.70 11.59 -25.24
CA PHE A 87 -0.47 12.36 -25.43
C PHE A 87 0.37 11.85 -26.62
N PRO A 88 -0.16 11.86 -27.86
CA PRO A 88 0.49 11.22 -29.01
C PRO A 88 1.81 11.87 -29.45
N LYS A 89 2.10 13.09 -28.98
CA LYS A 89 3.33 13.83 -29.30
C LYS A 89 4.38 13.78 -28.18
N ILE A 90 4.03 13.21 -27.02
CA ILE A 90 4.92 13.12 -25.88
C ILE A 90 5.55 11.73 -25.89
N ARG A 91 6.87 11.68 -26.02
CA ARG A 91 7.63 10.44 -25.87
C ARG A 91 7.53 9.97 -24.41
N GLU A 92 7.30 8.68 -24.21
CA GLU A 92 7.41 8.04 -22.90
C GLU A 92 8.84 8.18 -22.38
N GLN A 93 8.98 8.79 -21.20
CA GLN A 93 10.26 8.92 -20.52
C GLN A 93 10.30 7.93 -19.37
N ASP A 94 11.41 7.20 -19.23
CA ASP A 94 11.59 6.30 -18.08
C ASP A 94 11.76 7.13 -16.79
N ARG A 95 11.56 6.50 -15.62
CA ARG A 95 11.73 7.12 -14.30
C ARG A 95 13.08 7.84 -14.18
N ASP A 96 14.15 7.19 -14.63
CA ASP A 96 15.50 7.73 -14.53
C ASP A 96 15.69 8.91 -15.50
N GLU A 97 15.07 8.86 -16.69
CA GLU A 97 15.06 10.00 -17.63
C GLU A 97 14.29 11.20 -17.05
N LEU A 98 13.15 10.97 -16.41
CA LEU A 98 12.36 12.02 -15.75
C LEU A 98 13.14 12.63 -14.58
N TYR A 99 13.82 11.82 -13.80
CA TYR A 99 14.64 12.28 -12.67
C TYR A 99 15.78 13.18 -13.15
N GLU A 100 16.56 12.75 -14.15
CA GLU A 100 17.67 13.55 -14.67
C GLU A 100 17.17 14.83 -15.34
N LYS A 101 16.04 14.78 -16.04
CA LYS A 101 15.41 15.98 -16.61
C LYS A 101 15.02 16.98 -15.53
N ALA A 102 14.27 16.56 -14.52
CA ALA A 102 13.84 17.43 -13.43
C ALA A 102 15.03 18.01 -12.65
N ARG A 103 16.06 17.19 -12.42
CA ARG A 103 17.31 17.64 -11.80
C ARG A 103 18.01 18.70 -12.63
N GLY A 104 18.09 18.51 -13.95
CA GLY A 104 18.65 19.49 -14.88
C GLY A 104 17.87 20.81 -14.84
N GLU A 105 16.55 20.75 -14.94
CA GLU A 105 15.67 21.94 -14.89
C GLU A 105 15.84 22.74 -13.60
N ILE A 106 15.90 22.07 -12.44
CA ILE A 106 16.13 22.75 -11.14
C ILE A 106 17.51 23.41 -11.12
N LEU A 107 18.56 22.73 -11.60
CA LEU A 107 19.90 23.30 -11.62
C LEU A 107 19.98 24.51 -12.56
N ASP A 108 19.33 24.45 -13.71
CA ASP A 108 19.25 25.56 -14.66
C ASP A 108 18.52 26.76 -14.03
N GLU A 109 17.42 26.54 -13.31
CA GLU A 109 16.73 27.60 -12.57
C GLU A 109 17.61 28.21 -11.47
N VAL A 110 18.32 27.39 -10.70
CA VAL A 110 19.26 27.87 -9.66
C VAL A 110 20.37 28.71 -10.28
N VAL A 111 20.93 28.27 -11.40
CA VAL A 111 21.95 29.03 -12.14
C VAL A 111 21.37 30.34 -12.64
N ASN A 112 20.17 30.32 -13.23
CA ASN A 112 19.49 31.54 -13.69
C ASN A 112 19.26 32.54 -12.54
N LEU A 113 18.79 32.08 -11.38
CA LEU A 113 18.62 32.91 -10.19
C LEU A 113 19.95 33.51 -9.70
N SER A 114 21.04 32.75 -9.79
CA SER A 114 22.38 33.22 -9.40
C SER A 114 22.92 34.32 -10.32
N GLN A 115 22.44 34.39 -11.56
CA GLN A 115 22.87 35.39 -12.55
C GLN A 115 22.13 36.73 -12.39
N ILE A 116 21.06 36.79 -11.59
CA ILE A 116 20.30 38.01 -11.35
C ILE A 116 21.16 38.98 -10.51
N PRO A 117 21.50 40.18 -11.03
CA PRO A 117 22.29 41.17 -10.28
C PRO A 117 21.57 41.61 -8.99
N SER A 118 22.34 41.91 -7.94
CA SER A 118 21.82 42.37 -6.64
C SER A 118 20.89 43.58 -6.78
N ARG A 119 21.20 44.51 -7.68
CA ARG A 119 20.37 45.68 -7.97
C ARG A 119 18.96 45.32 -8.44
N GLN A 120 18.82 44.29 -9.28
CA GLN A 120 17.50 43.84 -9.74
C GLN A 120 16.70 43.21 -8.61
N TRP A 121 17.35 42.48 -7.70
CA TRP A 121 16.72 41.98 -6.48
C TRP A 121 16.19 43.11 -5.60
N GLU A 122 17.01 44.12 -5.35
CA GLU A 122 16.62 45.29 -4.56
C GLU A 122 15.45 46.05 -5.18
N GLU A 123 15.49 46.30 -6.50
CA GLU A 123 14.40 46.98 -7.20
C GLU A 123 13.09 46.18 -7.16
N ASN A 124 13.15 44.85 -7.36
CA ASN A 124 11.97 43.98 -7.31
C ASN A 124 11.41 43.86 -5.88
N LEU A 125 12.28 43.68 -4.89
CA LEU A 125 11.90 43.61 -3.49
C LEU A 125 11.25 44.92 -3.02
N SER A 126 11.87 46.06 -3.35
CA SER A 126 11.34 47.38 -3.01
C SER A 126 9.96 47.61 -3.62
N LYS A 127 9.78 47.29 -4.92
CA LYS A 127 8.47 47.38 -5.58
C LYS A 127 7.42 46.50 -4.91
N HIS A 128 7.78 45.26 -4.57
CA HIS A 128 6.84 44.32 -3.97
C HIS A 128 6.46 44.66 -2.52
N LEU A 129 7.43 45.11 -1.72
CA LEU A 129 7.19 45.62 -0.38
C LEU A 129 6.29 46.86 -0.43
N TRP A 130 6.60 47.80 -1.34
CA TRP A 130 5.79 49.00 -1.49
C TRP A 130 4.37 48.68 -1.96
N SER A 131 4.18 47.78 -2.93
CA SER A 131 2.83 47.40 -3.39
C SER A 131 1.99 46.75 -2.29
N THR A 132 2.64 46.05 -1.36
CA THR A 132 1.95 45.39 -0.25
C THR A 132 1.65 46.37 0.88
N MET A 133 2.61 47.24 1.22
CA MET A 133 2.52 48.16 2.35
C MET A 133 1.78 49.45 2.02
N CYS A 134 1.69 49.87 0.75
CA CYS A 134 1.15 51.18 0.40
C CYS A 134 -0.27 51.39 0.94
N ASN A 135 -1.15 50.39 0.84
CA ASN A 135 -2.52 50.49 1.34
C ASN A 135 -2.56 50.69 2.87
N PHE A 136 -1.74 49.95 3.62
CA PHE A 136 -1.64 50.11 5.08
C PHE A 136 -1.07 51.48 5.45
N VAL A 137 0.02 51.90 4.78
CA VAL A 137 0.65 53.19 5.04
C VAL A 137 -0.29 54.34 4.73
N PHE A 138 -1.03 54.30 3.63
CA PHE A 138 -1.96 55.38 3.28
C PHE A 138 -3.23 55.34 4.11
N ASN A 139 -3.90 54.20 4.24
CA ASN A 139 -5.20 54.12 4.89
C ASN A 139 -5.09 54.12 6.42
N ASP A 140 -4.18 53.34 6.99
CA ASP A 140 -4.13 53.10 8.42
C ASP A 140 -3.19 54.05 9.15
N VAL A 141 -2.12 54.51 8.48
CA VAL A 141 -1.15 55.46 9.08
C VAL A 141 -1.48 56.89 8.65
N PHE A 142 -1.47 57.19 7.34
CA PHE A 142 -1.52 58.56 6.84
C PHE A 142 -2.91 59.20 6.99
N VAL A 143 -3.98 58.48 6.61
CA VAL A 143 -5.36 58.96 6.74
C VAL A 143 -5.79 59.03 8.21
N THR A 144 -5.46 58.03 9.03
CA THR A 144 -5.75 58.07 10.48
C THR A 144 -5.02 59.23 11.17
N ALA A 145 -3.76 59.48 10.84
CA ALA A 145 -3.00 60.60 11.40
C ALA A 145 -3.56 61.97 10.96
N SER A 146 -4.05 62.09 9.72
CA SER A 146 -4.66 63.33 9.24
C SER A 146 -6.02 63.60 9.90
N GLN A 147 -6.80 62.57 10.19
CA GLN A 147 -8.05 62.69 10.94
C GLN A 147 -7.81 63.04 12.41
N ALA A 148 -6.77 62.48 13.04
CA ALA A 148 -6.39 62.82 14.41
C ALA A 148 -5.97 64.29 14.59
N GLY A 149 -5.38 64.91 13.57
CA GLY A 149 -5.01 66.34 13.55
C GLY A 149 -6.17 67.30 13.24
N SER A 150 -7.34 66.79 12.84
CA SER A 150 -8.51 67.59 12.46
C SER A 150 -9.49 67.84 13.63
N VAL A 151 -9.25 67.28 14.82
CA VAL A 151 -10.11 67.46 16.01
C VAL A 151 -9.61 68.64 16.87
N GLY A 152 -9.38 69.79 16.22
CA GLY A 152 -9.05 71.07 16.86
C GLY A 152 -10.09 72.12 16.51
#